data_AF-A0A927P644-F1
#
_entry.id   AF-A0A927P644-F1
#
_cell.length_a   1.000
_cell.length_b   1.000
_cell.length_c   1.000
_cell.angle_alpha   90.00
_cell.angle_beta   90.00
_cell.angle_gamma   90.00
#
_symmetry.space_group_name_H-M   'P 1'
#
loop_
_entity.id
_entity.type
_entity.pdbx_description
1 polymer ?
#
loop_
_entity_poly.entity_id
_entity_poly.type
_entity_poly.pdbx_seq_one_letter_code
_entity_poly.pdbx_strand_id
1 'polypeptide(L)'
;MARKEKVFKTTMLVTLVIIISKVCGFVRDMILANYFGTGVENDAYVSAYSLFYLPVLLFNSCISATLIPLYVQEREHSGLDRSNRFASNTLNLFAIAALFVAALMYILAGPLVNLVYVGFDAEKTALTVQLTRIMLLSLVFNVSSIVLSSLLNANDKFIGAQLTGFPLSFCVILAAVAFSA
;
A
#
# COMPACT_ATOMS: atom_id res chain seq x y z
N MET A 1 -28.01 -19.30 -16.80
CA MET A 1 -27.25 -19.98 -15.73
C MET A 1 -25.75 -19.71 -15.80
N ALA A 2 -25.10 -19.75 -16.98
CA ALA A 2 -23.65 -19.53 -17.14
C ALA A 2 -23.07 -18.24 -16.52
N ARG A 3 -23.81 -17.10 -16.54
CA ARG A 3 -23.36 -15.84 -15.92
C ARG A 3 -23.29 -15.94 -14.39
N LYS A 4 -24.25 -16.60 -13.73
CA LYS A 4 -24.25 -16.79 -12.26
C LYS A 4 -23.10 -17.70 -11.83
N GLU A 5 -22.84 -18.76 -12.59
CA GLU A 5 -21.75 -19.69 -12.31
C GLU A 5 -20.36 -19.05 -12.50
N LYS A 6 -20.19 -18.23 -13.55
CA LYS A 6 -18.94 -17.49 -13.80
C LYS A 6 -18.67 -16.46 -12.71
N VAL A 7 -19.69 -15.71 -12.27
CA VAL A 7 -19.56 -14.76 -11.16
C VAL A 7 -19.22 -15.49 -9.86
N PHE A 8 -19.91 -16.60 -9.55
CA PHE A 8 -19.63 -17.40 -8.35
C PHE A 8 -18.19 -17.93 -8.33
N LYS A 9 -17.71 -18.49 -9.44
CA LYS A 9 -16.32 -18.97 -9.57
C LYS A 9 -15.29 -17.85 -9.39
N THR A 10 -15.50 -16.69 -10.02
CA THR A 10 -14.60 -15.55 -9.88
C THR A 10 -14.58 -15.01 -8.46
N THR A 11 -15.74 -14.85 -7.83
CA THR A 11 -15.83 -14.40 -6.43
C THR A 11 -15.13 -15.37 -5.50
N MET A 12 -15.35 -16.68 -5.67
CA MET A 12 -14.71 -17.71 -4.84
C MET A 12 -13.17 -17.69 -4.98
N LEU A 13 -12.66 -17.55 -6.21
CA LEU A 13 -11.22 -17.39 -6.47
C LEU A 13 -10.66 -16.13 -5.81
N VAL A 14 -11.33 -14.99 -5.98
CA VAL A 14 -10.91 -13.71 -5.38
C VAL A 14 -10.88 -13.81 -3.85
N THR A 15 -11.92 -14.39 -3.24
CA THR A 15 -11.97 -14.62 -1.79
C THR A 15 -10.81 -15.52 -1.33
N LEU A 16 -10.51 -16.59 -2.05
CA LEU A 16 -9.41 -17.49 -1.73
C LEU A 16 -8.05 -16.77 -1.81
N VAL A 17 -7.82 -15.98 -2.86
CA VAL A 17 -6.61 -15.17 -3.00
C VAL A 17 -6.50 -14.16 -1.86
N ILE A 18 -7.58 -13.49 -1.47
CA ILE A 18 -7.59 -12.56 -0.33
C ILE A 18 -7.21 -13.27 0.98
N ILE A 19 -7.77 -14.46 1.23
CA ILE A 19 -7.46 -15.24 2.42
C ILE A 19 -5.97 -15.61 2.43
N ILE A 20 -5.43 -16.11 1.32
CA ILE A 20 -4.01 -16.48 1.23
C ILE A 20 -3.12 -15.24 1.43
N SER A 21 -3.45 -14.11 0.82
CA SER A 21 -2.72 -12.85 1.02
C SER A 21 -2.73 -12.42 2.49
N LYS A 22 -3.87 -12.54 3.18
CA LYS A 22 -3.98 -12.22 4.61
C LYS A 22 -3.18 -13.17 5.49
N VAL A 23 -3.20 -14.47 5.20
CA VAL A 23 -2.38 -15.46 5.91
C VAL A 23 -0.90 -15.18 5.72
N CYS A 24 -0.47 -14.84 4.49
CA CYS A 24 0.92 -14.48 4.21
C CYS A 24 1.35 -13.21 4.97
N GLY A 25 0.50 -12.19 5.00
CA GLY A 25 0.72 -10.98 5.81
C GLY A 25 0.79 -11.28 7.31
N PHE A 26 -0.07 -12.16 7.82
CA PHE A 26 -0.03 -12.60 9.21
C PHE A 26 1.26 -13.35 9.56
N VAL A 27 1.71 -14.27 8.68
CA VAL A 27 2.99 -14.97 8.85
C VAL A 27 4.16 -14.00 8.84
N ARG A 28 4.16 -12.99 7.94
CA ARG A 28 5.16 -11.92 7.94
C ARG A 28 5.19 -11.21 9.30
N ASP A 29 4.03 -10.82 9.83
CA ASP A 29 3.96 -10.10 11.10
C ASP A 29 4.44 -10.99 12.27
N MET A 30 4.15 -12.29 12.23
CA MET A 30 4.66 -13.28 13.20
C MET A 30 6.18 -13.47 13.12
N ILE A 31 6.75 -13.49 11.90
CA ILE A 31 8.19 -13.56 11.68
C ILE A 31 8.86 -12.29 12.22
N LEU A 32 8.32 -11.11 11.90
CA LEU A 32 8.84 -9.84 12.43
C LEU A 32 8.79 -9.80 13.96
N ALA A 33 7.69 -10.26 14.56
CA ALA A 33 7.56 -10.35 16.02
C ALA A 33 8.54 -11.36 16.64
N ASN A 34 8.91 -12.44 15.94
CA ASN A 34 9.86 -13.43 16.44
C ASN A 34 11.30 -12.91 16.39
N TYR A 35 11.72 -12.32 15.26
CA TYR A 35 13.08 -11.83 15.05
C TYR A 35 13.38 -10.52 15.79
N PHE A 36 12.43 -9.58 15.81
CA PHE A 36 12.62 -8.26 16.42
C PHE A 36 11.98 -8.15 17.83
N GLY A 37 11.20 -9.14 18.26
CA GLY A 37 10.66 -9.24 19.62
C GLY A 37 9.77 -8.06 20.05
N THR A 38 9.72 -7.78 21.36
CA THR A 38 9.14 -6.55 21.96
C THR A 38 10.20 -5.49 22.23
N GLY A 39 11.29 -5.49 21.44
CA GLY A 39 12.41 -4.57 21.63
C GLY A 39 12.06 -3.13 21.23
N VAL A 40 12.87 -2.18 21.70
CA VAL A 40 12.77 -0.74 21.36
C VAL A 40 12.75 -0.52 19.84
N GLU A 41 13.51 -1.33 19.09
CA GLU A 41 13.57 -1.29 17.63
C GLU A 41 12.26 -1.71 16.94
N ASN A 42 11.61 -2.79 17.41
CA ASN A 42 10.35 -3.24 16.83
C ASN A 42 9.24 -2.21 17.07
N ASP A 43 9.16 -1.67 18.28
CA ASP A 43 8.20 -0.62 18.58
C ASP A 43 8.42 0.62 17.71
N ALA A 44 9.69 1.02 17.49
CA ALA A 44 10.03 2.13 16.59
C ALA A 44 9.62 1.83 15.13
N TYR A 45 9.85 0.59 14.67
CA TYR A 45 9.43 0.14 13.34
C TYR A 45 7.91 0.15 13.16
N VAL A 46 7.16 -0.46 14.09
CA VAL A 46 5.68 -0.50 14.04
C VAL A 46 5.10 0.91 14.08
N SER A 47 5.70 1.79 14.88
CA SER A 47 5.29 3.19 15.01
C SER A 47 5.54 3.97 13.71
N ALA A 48 6.73 3.80 13.12
CA ALA A 48 7.10 4.39 11.83
C ALA A 48 6.21 3.87 10.69
N TYR A 49 5.95 2.55 10.66
CA TYR A 49 5.07 1.93 9.68
C TYR A 49 3.66 2.50 9.77
N SER A 50 3.14 2.71 10.98
CA SER A 50 1.81 3.28 11.17
C SER A 50 1.70 4.70 10.62
N LEU A 51 2.72 5.55 10.85
CA LEU A 51 2.79 6.90 10.26
C LEU A 51 2.89 6.87 8.74
N PHE A 52 3.68 5.94 8.19
CA PHE A 52 3.79 5.72 6.76
C PHE A 52 2.48 5.20 6.14
N TYR A 53 1.75 4.34 6.85
CA TYR A 53 0.57 3.67 6.32
C TYR A 53 -0.67 4.58 6.25
N LEU A 54 -0.75 5.61 7.10
CA LEU A 54 -1.85 6.59 7.07
C LEU A 54 -2.05 7.25 5.67
N PRO A 55 -1.04 7.89 5.05
CA PRO A 55 -1.22 8.47 3.72
C PRO A 55 -1.53 7.39 2.66
N VAL A 56 -0.95 6.19 2.76
CA VAL A 56 -1.25 5.06 1.86
C VAL A 56 -2.75 4.73 1.91
N LEU A 57 -3.33 4.64 3.10
CA LEU A 57 -4.76 4.37 3.31
C LEU A 57 -5.65 5.47 2.71
N LEU A 58 -5.27 6.74 2.89
CA LEU A 58 -6.01 7.88 2.36
C LEU A 58 -6.00 7.89 0.84
N PHE A 59 -4.84 7.68 0.21
CA PHE A 59 -4.73 7.55 -1.25
C PHE A 59 -5.55 6.37 -1.75
N ASN A 60 -5.44 5.20 -1.11
CA ASN A 60 -6.21 4.03 -1.48
C ASN A 60 -7.72 4.29 -1.48
N SER A 61 -8.22 4.94 -0.43
CA SER A 61 -9.64 5.24 -0.27
C SER A 61 -10.12 6.24 -1.33
N CYS A 62 -9.35 7.32 -1.55
CA CYS A 62 -9.65 8.34 -2.55
C CYS A 62 -9.66 7.75 -3.97
N ILE A 63 -8.61 7.03 -4.33
CA ILE A 63 -8.45 6.41 -5.66
C ILE A 63 -9.55 5.37 -5.89
N SER A 64 -9.78 4.45 -4.95
CA SER A 64 -10.77 3.39 -5.13
C SER A 64 -12.20 3.93 -5.27
N ALA A 65 -12.52 5.02 -4.56
CA ALA A 65 -13.85 5.63 -4.61
C ALA A 65 -14.11 6.43 -5.91
N THR A 66 -13.06 7.03 -6.50
CA THR A 66 -13.22 7.98 -7.61
C THR A 66 -12.72 7.44 -8.95
N LEU A 67 -11.56 6.78 -8.97
CA LEU A 67 -10.88 6.39 -10.19
C LEU A 67 -11.66 5.32 -10.97
N ILE A 68 -12.16 4.30 -10.28
CA ILE A 68 -12.86 3.18 -10.91
C ILE A 68 -14.08 3.66 -11.70
N PRO A 69 -15.07 4.37 -11.11
CA PRO A 69 -16.26 4.79 -11.87
C PRO A 69 -15.93 5.78 -13.00
N LEU A 70 -15.00 6.73 -12.77
CA LEU A 70 -14.61 7.70 -13.78
C LEU A 70 -13.91 7.05 -14.98
N TYR A 71 -13.01 6.09 -14.73
CA TYR A 71 -12.33 5.36 -15.79
C TYR A 71 -13.31 4.51 -16.61
N VAL A 72 -14.25 3.83 -15.95
CA VAL A 72 -15.28 3.02 -16.65
C VAL A 72 -16.14 3.91 -17.54
N GLN A 73 -16.60 5.06 -17.03
CA GLN A 73 -17.38 6.01 -17.82
C GLN A 73 -16.60 6.55 -19.03
N GLU A 74 -15.34 6.96 -18.83
CA GLU A 74 -14.50 7.45 -19.91
C GLU A 74 -14.24 6.36 -20.97
N ARG A 75 -14.06 5.10 -20.54
CA ARG A 75 -13.88 3.97 -21.45
C ARG A 75 -15.12 3.70 -22.30
N GLU A 76 -16.32 3.82 -21.72
CA GLU A 76 -17.58 3.62 -22.43
C GLU A 76 -17.90 4.75 -23.41
N HIS A 77 -17.63 6.00 -23.05
CA HIS A 77 -17.98 7.18 -23.86
C HIS A 77 -16.94 7.53 -24.93
N SER A 78 -15.66 7.45 -24.56
CA SER A 78 -14.55 8.03 -25.30
C SER A 78 -13.63 6.98 -25.95
N GLY A 79 -13.87 5.69 -25.68
CA GLY A 79 -13.10 4.57 -26.22
C GLY A 79 -11.75 4.36 -25.56
N LEU A 80 -11.01 3.35 -26.05
CA LEU A 80 -9.77 2.87 -25.42
C LEU A 80 -8.65 3.92 -25.38
N ASP A 81 -8.39 4.64 -26.47
CA ASP A 81 -7.26 5.58 -26.54
C ASP A 81 -7.37 6.73 -25.55
N ARG A 82 -8.56 7.32 -25.41
CA ARG A 82 -8.82 8.37 -24.42
C ARG A 82 -8.80 7.83 -23.00
N SER A 83 -9.34 6.64 -22.76
CA SER A 83 -9.27 6.00 -21.43
C SER A 83 -7.82 5.71 -21.01
N ASN A 84 -6.94 5.33 -21.93
CA ASN A 84 -5.52 5.12 -21.66
C ASN A 84 -4.81 6.45 -21.33
N ARG A 85 -5.13 7.53 -22.05
CA ARG A 85 -4.63 8.86 -21.71
C ARG A 85 -5.10 9.32 -20.33
N PHE A 86 -6.37 9.08 -20.00
CA PHE A 86 -6.91 9.36 -18.68
C PHE A 86 -6.19 8.57 -17.57
N ALA A 87 -5.93 7.28 -17.79
CA ALA A 87 -5.15 6.44 -16.87
C ALA A 87 -3.73 6.97 -16.66
N SER A 88 -3.01 7.33 -17.73
CA SER A 88 -1.66 7.91 -17.65
C SER A 88 -1.65 9.26 -16.92
N ASN A 89 -2.62 10.13 -17.20
CA ASN A 89 -2.74 11.42 -16.52
C ASN A 89 -3.05 11.24 -15.03
N THR A 90 -3.94 10.30 -14.70
CA THR A 90 -4.25 9.94 -13.31
C THR A 90 -3.00 9.45 -12.59
N LEU A 91 -2.25 8.53 -13.20
CA LEU A 91 -1.03 7.98 -12.62
C LEU A 91 -0.02 9.09 -12.33
N ASN A 92 0.21 9.99 -13.28
CA ASN A 92 1.11 11.13 -13.11
C ASN A 92 0.63 12.09 -12.01
N LEU A 93 -0.67 12.41 -11.98
CA LEU A 93 -1.25 13.30 -10.98
C LEU A 93 -1.05 12.72 -9.56
N PHE A 94 -1.40 11.46 -9.36
CA PHE A 94 -1.27 10.81 -8.06
C PHE A 94 0.19 10.55 -7.67
N ALA A 95 1.08 10.30 -8.63
CA ALA A 95 2.52 10.20 -8.36
C ALA A 95 3.11 11.53 -7.88
N ILE A 96 2.74 12.65 -8.53
CA ILE A 96 3.16 14.00 -8.11
C ILE A 96 2.56 14.35 -6.75
N ALA A 97 1.28 14.06 -6.52
CA ALA A 97 0.63 14.28 -5.23
C ALA A 97 1.29 13.45 -4.11
N ALA A 98 1.59 12.18 -4.38
CA ALA A 98 2.30 11.31 -3.45
C ALA A 98 3.71 11.82 -3.15
N LEU A 99 4.42 12.35 -4.16
CA LEU A 99 5.74 12.95 -3.97
C LEU A 99 5.67 14.19 -3.09
N PHE A 100 4.68 15.05 -3.31
CA PHE A 100 4.46 16.24 -2.48
C PHE A 100 4.15 15.86 -1.03
N VAL A 101 3.23 14.91 -0.81
CA VAL A 101 2.89 14.42 0.52
C VAL A 101 4.09 13.75 1.19
N ALA A 102 4.85 12.93 0.47
CA ALA A 102 6.07 12.30 0.97
C ALA A 102 7.10 13.34 1.42
N ALA A 103 7.35 14.37 0.59
CA ALA A 103 8.29 15.43 0.92
C ALA A 103 7.86 16.23 2.15
N LEU A 104 6.56 16.59 2.22
CA LEU A 104 6.01 17.31 3.37
C LEU A 104 6.14 16.50 4.66
N MET A 105 5.74 15.23 4.63
CA MET A 105 5.84 14.34 5.79
C MET A 105 7.30 14.03 6.16
N TYR A 106 8.20 13.97 5.19
CA TYR A 106 9.63 13.73 5.44
C TYR A 106 10.25 14.87 6.27
N ILE A 107 9.92 16.12 5.92
CA ILE A 107 10.35 17.32 6.65
C ILE A 107 9.71 17.34 8.04
N LEU A 108 8.41 17.04 8.12
CA LEU A 108 7.63 17.04 9.36
C LEU A 108 7.78 15.77 10.21
N ALA A 109 8.60 14.80 9.80
CA ALA A 109 8.71 13.50 10.46
C ALA A 109 9.03 13.62 11.96
N GLY A 110 9.96 14.51 12.32
CA GLY A 110 10.32 14.78 13.72
C GLY A 110 9.13 15.28 14.56
N PRO A 111 8.50 16.41 14.18
CA PRO A 111 7.28 16.88 14.84
C PRO A 111 6.14 15.86 14.87
N LEU A 112 5.92 15.12 13.77
CA LEU A 112 4.85 14.12 13.68
C LEU A 112 5.05 12.97 14.66
N VAL A 113 6.28 12.44 14.77
CA VAL A 113 6.59 11.38 15.73
C VAL A 113 6.39 11.87 17.15
N ASN A 114 6.89 13.06 17.50
CA ASN A 114 6.72 13.62 18.84
C ASN A 114 5.26 13.93 19.19
N LEU A 115 4.44 14.28 18.20
CA LEU A 115 3.02 14.57 18.39
C LEU A 115 2.20 13.30 18.61
N VAL A 116 2.47 12.25 17.83
CA VAL A 116 1.67 11.01 17.84
C VAL A 116 2.13 10.04 18.92
N TYR A 117 3.44 9.95 19.16
CA TYR A 117 4.05 9.01 20.12
C TYR A 117 4.67 9.74 21.31
N VAL A 118 3.81 10.33 22.13
CA VAL A 118 4.23 11.01 23.36
C VAL A 118 4.75 9.97 24.37
N GLY A 119 5.94 10.21 24.92
CA GLY A 119 6.56 9.35 25.93
C GLY A 119 7.63 8.38 25.42
N PHE A 120 7.99 8.46 24.13
CA PHE A 120 9.21 7.78 23.65
C PHE A 120 10.45 8.46 24.23
N ASP A 121 11.46 7.65 24.57
CA ASP A 121 12.77 8.18 24.88
C ASP A 121 13.43 8.81 23.64
N ALA A 122 14.54 9.52 23.84
CA ALA A 122 15.22 10.23 22.76
C ALA A 122 15.75 9.28 21.67
N GLU A 123 16.20 8.09 22.05
CA GLU A 123 16.77 7.09 21.15
C GLU A 123 15.70 6.47 20.25
N LYS A 124 14.60 6.01 20.84
CA LYS A 124 13.43 5.45 20.14
C LYS A 124 12.76 6.48 19.24
N THR A 125 12.68 7.74 19.69
CA THR A 125 12.16 8.85 18.86
C THR A 125 13.04 9.06 17.64
N ALA A 126 14.37 9.15 17.82
CA ALA A 126 15.30 9.34 16.71
C ALA A 126 15.22 8.19 15.70
N LEU A 127 15.18 6.95 16.18
CA LEU A 127 15.04 5.76 15.34
C LEU A 127 13.71 5.76 14.56
N THR A 128 12.60 6.06 15.23
CA THR A 128 11.26 6.13 14.60
C THR A 128 11.23 7.19 13.50
N VAL A 129 11.84 8.37 13.72
CA VAL A 129 11.93 9.43 12.71
C VAL A 129 12.74 8.98 11.49
N GLN A 130 13.87 8.32 11.70
CA GLN A 130 14.69 7.81 10.60
C GLN A 130 13.95 6.74 9.79
N LEU A 131 13.33 5.76 10.46
CA LEU A 131 12.55 4.72 9.80
C LEU A 131 11.37 5.30 9.02
N THR A 132 10.65 6.27 9.59
CA THR A 132 9.53 6.96 8.93
C THR A 132 10.01 7.64 7.64
N ARG A 133 11.14 8.35 7.69
CA ARG A 133 11.74 9.01 6.52
C ARG A 133 12.10 8.03 5.42
N ILE A 134 12.70 6.89 5.78
CA ILE A 134 13.06 5.84 4.81
C ILE A 134 11.79 5.28 4.15
N MET A 135 10.77 4.96 4.95
CA MET A 135 9.52 4.40 4.44
C MET A 135 8.78 5.36 3.50
N LEU A 136 8.78 6.67 3.81
CA LEU A 136 8.13 7.69 2.98
C LEU A 136 8.71 7.78 1.57
N LEU A 137 9.97 7.41 1.33
CA LEU A 137 10.54 7.33 -0.02
C LEU A 137 9.80 6.32 -0.90
N SER A 138 9.20 5.29 -0.30
CA SER A 138 8.42 4.27 -1.01
C SER A 138 6.98 4.70 -1.31
N LEU A 139 6.51 5.83 -0.78
CA LEU A 139 5.10 6.26 -0.88
C LEU A 139 4.65 6.45 -2.33
N VAL A 140 5.49 7.06 -3.16
CA VAL A 140 5.18 7.30 -4.59
C VAL A 140 4.92 5.99 -5.33
N PHE A 141 5.74 4.97 -5.06
CA PHE A 141 5.60 3.65 -5.66
C PHE A 141 4.36 2.92 -5.14
N ASN A 142 4.05 3.05 -3.85
CA ASN A 142 2.84 2.50 -3.25
C ASN A 142 1.58 3.09 -3.88
N VAL A 143 1.49 4.43 -3.96
CA VAL A 143 0.35 5.12 -4.57
C VAL A 143 0.21 4.77 -6.06
N SER A 144 1.32 4.70 -6.80
CA SER A 144 1.30 4.26 -8.19
C SER A 144 0.76 2.83 -8.34
N SER A 145 1.16 1.92 -7.45
CA SER A 145 0.66 0.54 -7.43
C SER A 145 -0.84 0.47 -7.14
N ILE A 146 -1.36 1.32 -6.26
CA ILE A 146 -2.80 1.44 -5.98
C ILE A 146 -3.56 1.91 -7.23
N VAL A 147 -3.05 2.91 -7.96
CA VAL A 147 -3.66 3.39 -9.21
C VAL A 147 -3.71 2.25 -10.24
N LEU A 148 -2.59 1.54 -10.46
CA LEU A 148 -2.52 0.43 -11.41
C LEU A 148 -3.46 -0.72 -11.01
N SER A 149 -3.53 -1.06 -9.72
CA SER A 149 -4.44 -2.07 -9.19
C SER A 149 -5.91 -1.68 -9.40
N SER A 150 -6.23 -0.39 -9.21
CA SER A 150 -7.57 0.14 -9.43
C SER A 150 -7.97 0.08 -10.90
N LEU A 151 -7.04 0.38 -11.81
CA LEU A 151 -7.24 0.24 -13.26
C LEU A 151 -7.42 -1.23 -13.67
N LEU A 152 -6.70 -2.17 -13.05
CA LEU A 152 -6.91 -3.60 -13.27
C LEU A 152 -8.30 -4.05 -12.80
N ASN A 153 -8.74 -3.60 -11.62
CA ASN A 153 -10.10 -3.86 -11.13
C ASN A 153 -11.16 -3.28 -12.09
N ALA A 154 -10.95 -2.07 -12.61
CA ALA A 154 -11.86 -1.46 -13.59
C ALA A 154 -11.89 -2.16 -14.96
N ASN A 155 -10.91 -3.03 -15.24
CA ASN A 155 -10.82 -3.85 -16.45
C ASN A 155 -11.21 -5.32 -16.21
N ASP A 156 -11.91 -5.63 -15.11
CA ASP A 156 -12.30 -6.97 -14.69
C ASP A 156 -11.12 -7.94 -14.44
N LYS A 157 -9.89 -7.42 -14.30
CA LYS A 157 -8.67 -8.19 -14.02
C LYS A 157 -8.39 -8.24 -12.51
N PHE A 158 -9.39 -8.68 -11.75
CA PHE A 158 -9.37 -8.70 -10.28
C PHE A 158 -8.16 -9.46 -9.73
N ILE A 159 -7.91 -10.70 -10.18
CA ILE A 159 -6.79 -11.53 -9.69
C ILE A 159 -5.44 -10.78 -9.77
N GLY A 160 -5.17 -10.08 -10.87
CA GLY A 160 -3.95 -9.28 -11.02
C GLY A 160 -3.87 -8.13 -10.00
N ALA A 161 -5.00 -7.48 -9.71
CA ALA A 161 -5.09 -6.42 -8.71
C ALA A 161 -4.91 -6.93 -7.27
N GLN A 162 -5.34 -8.16 -6.96
CA GLN A 162 -5.18 -8.76 -5.63
C GLN A 162 -3.80 -9.37 -5.39
N LEU A 163 -3.05 -9.70 -6.45
CA LEU A 163 -1.70 -10.25 -6.34
C LEU A 163 -0.65 -9.22 -5.90
N THR A 164 -0.95 -7.92 -5.94
CA THR A 164 0.00 -6.86 -5.58
C THR A 164 0.51 -6.91 -4.13
N GLY A 165 -0.25 -7.51 -3.21
CA GLY A 165 0.18 -7.73 -1.82
C GLY A 165 1.24 -8.82 -1.63
N PHE A 166 1.36 -9.77 -2.57
CA PHE A 166 2.32 -10.86 -2.48
C PHE A 166 3.78 -10.39 -2.59
N PRO A 167 4.18 -9.59 -3.61
CA PRO A 167 5.55 -9.08 -3.72
C PRO A 167 6.00 -8.32 -2.46
N LEU A 168 5.13 -7.48 -1.89
CA LEU A 168 5.47 -6.71 -0.70
C LEU A 168 5.73 -7.63 0.50
N SER A 169 4.81 -8.57 0.76
CA SER A 169 4.96 -9.53 1.86
C SER A 169 6.21 -10.40 1.68
N PHE A 170 6.47 -10.87 0.46
CA PHE A 170 7.63 -11.67 0.12
C PHE A 170 8.95 -10.91 0.30
N CYS A 171 9.04 -9.67 -0.19
CA CYS A 171 10.23 -8.83 -0.04
C CYS A 171 10.54 -8.53 1.44
N VAL A 172 9.51 -8.24 2.25
CA VAL A 172 9.71 -7.99 3.69
C VAL A 172 10.17 -9.25 4.42
N ILE A 173 9.58 -10.41 4.13
CA ILE A 173 10.02 -11.68 4.73
C ILE A 173 11.47 -11.98 4.34
N LEU A 174 11.82 -11.84 3.05
CA LEU A 174 13.20 -12.06 2.58
C LEU A 174 14.19 -11.10 3.24
N ALA A 175 13.86 -9.82 3.33
CA ALA A 175 14.71 -8.83 3.98
C ALA A 175 14.89 -9.13 5.47
N ALA A 176 13.82 -9.50 6.17
CA ALA A 176 13.88 -9.89 7.58
C ALA A 176 14.79 -11.10 7.78
N VAL A 177 14.64 -12.16 6.98
CA VAL A 177 15.48 -13.36 7.07
C VAL A 177 16.94 -13.04 6.74
N ALA A 178 17.20 -12.27 5.68
CA ALA A 178 18.55 -11.94 5.24
C ALA A 178 19.32 -11.03 6.21
N PHE A 179 18.65 -10.11 6.90
CA PHE A 179 19.26 -9.23 7.91
C PHE A 179 19.26 -9.83 9.32
N SER A 180 18.52 -10.92 9.56
CA SER A 180 18.54 -11.66 10.83
C SER A 180 19.66 -12.70 10.94
N ALA A 181 20.42 -12.92 9.86
CA ALA A 181 21.56 -13.83 9.78
C ALA A 181 22.88 -13.06 9.85
#